data_AF-A0A7J4B307-F1
#
_entry.id   AF-A0A7J4B307-F1
#
_cell.length_a   1.000
_cell.length_b   1.000
_cell.length_c   1.000
_cell.angle_alpha   90.00
_cell.angle_beta   90.00
_cell.angle_gamma   90.00
#
_symmetry.space_group_name_H-M   'P 1'
#
loop_
_entity.id
_entity.type
_entity.pdbx_description
1 polymer ?
#
loop_
_entity_poly.entity_id
_entity_poly.type
_entity_poly.pdbx_seq_one_letter_code
_entity_poly.pdbx_strand_id
1 'polypeptide(L)'
;MLTEIFIFHNPVKKIKKCGNRDGFLAYEKIVNEAESLMKRKCEEKRKAGALSKVHEESHMTAVATYGSATARALAAGQNCKSIDIELVSDLTKIAGYLHDCEREATERVPHGEASAEFVKNYWETNTTWKEAIPFVHFEPIIEAIKAHEGSFKDISNQFGSPIQNRDGHLPFLSVIAHSIVAGDKAFEASGYRVLERRAFFVGKERTEKGDLKDVFKYPDESHLSVLGETMIRLYARNPIDTYPNWLKPFAQEWHAIQYQLYKGLLTYVEFDEIKAAQFFLGKKFPKFDQKLFDQIKLQQHLSGKYFDKAKYPILASEIDKLNEMLESEKSDLASSSLNLVMSIAIQESPEEAIETYKKLTTGELLSLKNYGRFFDGIIAYREGTEEFVKKIEEKIKVEVENSQ
;
A
#
# COMPACT_ATOMS: atom_id res chain seq x y z
N MET A 1 76.12 4.63 21.79
CA MET A 1 75.61 3.69 20.76
C MET A 1 74.15 4.01 20.58
N LEU A 2 73.83 4.52 19.40
CA LEU A 2 72.59 5.22 19.08
C LEU A 2 71.51 4.24 18.61
N THR A 3 70.30 4.57 19.02
CA THR A 3 69.01 3.94 18.78
C THR A 3 68.68 3.87 17.28
N GLU A 4 68.43 2.68 16.74
CA GLU A 4 67.86 2.53 15.39
C GLU A 4 66.33 2.64 15.46
N ILE A 5 65.84 3.73 14.86
CA ILE A 5 64.44 4.03 14.61
C ILE A 5 64.08 3.35 13.28
N PHE A 6 63.24 2.32 13.30
CA PHE A 6 62.66 1.77 12.08
C PHE A 6 61.47 2.62 11.62
N ILE A 7 61.73 3.49 10.65
CA ILE A 7 60.71 4.21 9.87
C ILE A 7 60.17 3.26 8.80
N PHE A 8 59.01 2.65 9.04
CA PHE A 8 58.27 1.98 7.96
C PHE A 8 57.55 3.02 7.10
N HIS A 9 58.05 3.18 5.88
CA HIS A 9 57.45 3.99 4.83
C HIS A 9 56.07 3.44 4.47
N ASN A 10 55.08 4.32 4.58
CA ASN A 10 53.68 4.10 4.26
C ASN A 10 53.48 4.33 2.74
N PRO A 11 53.18 3.32 1.91
CA PRO A 11 52.77 3.58 0.54
C PRO A 11 51.30 3.99 0.57
N VAL A 12 51.07 5.29 0.69
CA VAL A 12 49.78 5.93 0.42
C VAL A 12 49.43 5.64 -1.04
N LYS A 13 48.71 4.55 -1.30
CA LYS A 13 47.96 4.37 -2.53
C LYS A 13 46.90 5.47 -2.53
N LYS A 14 47.15 6.52 -3.34
CA LYS A 14 46.15 7.51 -3.72
C LYS A 14 44.96 6.76 -4.32
N ILE A 15 43.93 6.53 -3.53
CA ILE A 15 42.60 6.20 -4.01
C ILE A 15 42.15 7.45 -4.78
N LYS A 16 42.13 7.35 -6.11
CA LYS A 16 41.47 8.34 -6.96
C LYS A 16 40.02 8.43 -6.51
N LYS A 17 39.65 9.54 -5.87
CA LYS A 17 38.26 9.99 -5.79
C LYS A 17 37.79 10.30 -7.22
N CYS A 18 37.29 9.29 -7.92
CA CYS A 18 36.24 9.49 -8.91
C CYS A 18 34.92 9.31 -8.17
N GLY A 19 34.13 10.38 -8.03
CA GLY A 19 32.75 10.24 -7.60
C GLY A 19 31.99 9.41 -8.64
N ASN A 20 31.48 8.25 -8.23
CA ASN A 20 30.73 7.31 -9.06
C ASN A 20 29.44 7.95 -9.58
N ARG A 21 29.50 8.59 -10.75
CA ARG A 21 28.30 8.79 -11.60
C ARG A 21 27.95 7.50 -12.35
N ASP A 22 28.95 6.66 -12.63
CA ASP A 22 28.77 5.44 -13.44
C ASP A 22 27.99 4.34 -12.73
N GLY A 23 28.06 4.27 -11.39
CA GLY A 23 27.26 3.33 -10.59
C GLY A 23 25.78 3.69 -10.53
N PHE A 24 25.44 4.98 -10.50
CA PHE A 24 24.05 5.46 -10.48
C PHE A 24 23.32 5.18 -11.80
N LEU A 25 24.01 5.41 -12.93
CA LEU A 25 23.48 5.11 -14.27
C LEU A 25 23.26 3.59 -14.50
N ALA A 26 23.97 2.73 -13.77
CA ALA A 26 23.79 1.29 -13.86
C ALA A 26 22.45 0.84 -13.22
N TYR A 27 22.09 1.35 -12.04
CA TYR A 27 20.83 0.97 -11.38
C TYR A 27 19.60 1.50 -12.10
N GLU A 28 19.63 2.75 -12.58
CA GLU A 28 18.53 3.31 -13.37
C GLU A 28 18.20 2.44 -14.60
N LYS A 29 19.24 1.96 -15.30
CA LYS A 29 19.07 1.02 -16.41
C LYS A 29 18.41 -0.29 -15.95
N ILE A 30 18.85 -0.86 -14.83
CA ILE A 30 18.28 -2.11 -14.33
C ILE A 30 16.84 -1.93 -13.84
N VAL A 31 16.50 -0.79 -13.23
CA VAL A 31 15.13 -0.45 -12.85
C VAL A 31 14.21 -0.43 -14.09
N ASN A 32 14.63 0.22 -15.17
CA ASN A 32 13.87 0.26 -16.43
C ASN A 32 13.75 -1.14 -17.07
N GLU A 33 14.80 -1.96 -16.98
CA GLU A 33 14.75 -3.35 -17.43
C GLU A 33 13.82 -4.22 -16.57
N ALA A 34 13.77 -3.98 -15.25
CA ALA A 34 12.85 -4.67 -14.33
C ALA A 34 11.39 -4.33 -14.64
N GLU A 35 11.08 -3.06 -14.88
CA GLU A 35 9.75 -2.63 -15.33
C GLU A 35 9.39 -3.30 -16.67
N SER A 36 10.32 -3.35 -17.61
CA SER A 36 10.12 -3.99 -18.91
C SER A 36 9.93 -5.51 -18.78
N LEU A 37 10.62 -6.15 -17.84
CA LEU A 37 10.47 -7.57 -17.53
C LEU A 37 9.08 -7.86 -16.93
N MET A 38 8.65 -7.03 -15.98
CA MET A 38 7.31 -7.08 -15.39
C MET A 38 6.22 -6.99 -16.47
N LYS A 39 6.30 -6.00 -17.38
CA LYS A 39 5.33 -5.83 -18.47
C LYS A 39 5.28 -7.06 -19.39
N ARG A 40 6.43 -7.66 -19.71
CA ARG A 40 6.49 -8.91 -20.51
C ARG A 40 5.81 -10.07 -19.78
N LYS A 41 6.07 -10.26 -18.50
CA LYS A 41 5.46 -11.33 -17.68
C LYS A 41 3.95 -11.18 -17.56
N CYS A 42 3.45 -9.96 -17.34
CA CYS A 42 2.02 -9.71 -17.34
C CYS A 42 1.37 -10.03 -18.69
N GLU A 43 2.00 -9.63 -19.80
CA GLU A 43 1.49 -9.90 -21.14
C GLU A 43 1.49 -11.40 -21.48
N GLU A 44 2.52 -12.14 -21.08
CA GLU A 44 2.57 -13.60 -21.19
C GLU A 44 1.42 -14.26 -20.45
N LYS A 45 1.19 -13.85 -19.18
CA LYS A 45 0.08 -14.37 -18.35
C LYS A 45 -1.28 -13.94 -18.89
N ARG A 46 -1.41 -12.74 -19.46
CA ARG A 46 -2.63 -12.24 -20.10
C ARG A 46 -3.00 -13.11 -21.30
N LYS A 47 -2.03 -13.39 -22.19
CA LYS A 47 -2.21 -14.30 -23.32
C LYS A 47 -2.59 -15.72 -22.90
N ALA A 48 -2.05 -16.17 -21.77
CA ALA A 48 -2.38 -17.47 -21.17
C ALA A 48 -3.73 -17.49 -20.42
N GLY A 49 -4.40 -16.34 -20.25
CA GLY A 49 -5.63 -16.24 -19.44
C GLY A 49 -5.41 -16.45 -17.94
N ALA A 50 -4.17 -16.32 -17.46
CA ALA A 50 -3.78 -16.56 -16.08
C ALA A 50 -3.52 -15.27 -15.27
N LEU A 51 -3.57 -14.09 -15.90
CA LEU A 51 -3.33 -12.81 -15.24
C LEU A 51 -4.43 -12.47 -14.23
N SER A 52 -4.03 -12.12 -13.02
CA SER A 52 -4.93 -11.59 -12.00
C SER A 52 -5.30 -10.14 -12.32
N LYS A 53 -6.59 -9.86 -12.54
CA LYS A 53 -7.08 -8.49 -12.85
C LYS A 53 -6.78 -7.46 -11.77
N VAL A 54 -6.51 -7.91 -10.54
CA VAL A 54 -6.20 -7.05 -9.38
C VAL A 54 -4.71 -6.98 -9.04
N HIS A 55 -3.86 -7.75 -9.74
CA HIS A 55 -2.40 -7.83 -9.55
C HIS A 55 -1.70 -7.79 -10.91
N GLU A 56 -2.01 -6.75 -11.69
CA GLU A 56 -1.46 -6.50 -13.01
C GLU A 56 -0.37 -5.41 -12.97
N GLU A 57 0.07 -4.93 -14.14
CA GLU A 57 1.17 -3.97 -14.27
C GLU A 57 0.98 -2.71 -13.42
N SER A 58 -0.26 -2.21 -13.33
CA SER A 58 -0.61 -1.02 -12.54
C SER A 58 -0.35 -1.22 -11.05
N HIS A 59 -0.69 -2.39 -10.50
CA HIS A 59 -0.44 -2.75 -9.11
C HIS A 59 1.06 -2.83 -8.82
N MET A 60 1.82 -3.59 -9.61
CA MET A 60 3.27 -3.72 -9.39
C MET A 60 4.01 -2.38 -9.54
N THR A 61 3.55 -1.52 -10.45
CA THR A 61 4.09 -0.16 -10.61
C THR A 61 3.82 0.71 -9.37
N ALA A 62 2.62 0.62 -8.79
CA ALA A 62 2.29 1.32 -7.56
C ALA A 62 3.13 0.82 -6.37
N VAL A 63 3.30 -0.50 -6.22
CA VAL A 63 4.17 -1.10 -5.19
C VAL A 63 5.61 -0.64 -5.34
N ALA A 64 6.17 -0.64 -6.55
CA ALA A 64 7.52 -0.13 -6.81
C ALA A 64 7.64 1.36 -6.45
N THR A 65 6.64 2.17 -6.81
CA THR A 65 6.62 3.61 -6.53
C THR A 65 6.58 3.89 -5.03
N TYR A 66 5.60 3.34 -4.31
CA TYR A 66 5.41 3.61 -2.88
C TYR A 66 6.45 2.90 -2.00
N GLY A 67 6.89 1.71 -2.39
CA GLY A 67 8.00 1.03 -1.75
C GLY A 67 9.27 1.86 -1.85
N SER A 68 9.63 2.34 -3.04
CA SER A 68 10.85 3.16 -3.20
C SER A 68 10.81 4.47 -2.41
N ALA A 69 9.67 5.16 -2.40
CA ALA A 69 9.46 6.35 -1.60
C ALA A 69 9.63 6.06 -0.09
N THR A 70 9.08 4.94 0.37
CA THR A 70 9.24 4.48 1.76
C THR A 70 10.70 4.20 2.09
N ALA A 71 11.42 3.51 1.20
CA ALA A 71 12.84 3.19 1.39
C ALA A 71 13.70 4.45 1.46
N ARG A 72 13.45 5.43 0.58
CA ARG A 72 14.11 6.75 0.62
C ARG A 72 13.87 7.46 1.94
N ALA A 73 12.62 7.49 2.40
CA ALA A 73 12.24 8.16 3.63
C ALA A 73 12.89 7.52 4.87
N LEU A 74 12.88 6.18 4.94
CA LEU A 74 13.52 5.43 6.01
C LEU A 74 15.03 5.67 6.05
N ALA A 75 15.70 5.71 4.90
CA ALA A 75 17.14 5.98 4.84
C ALA A 75 17.47 7.45 5.12
N ALA A 76 16.67 8.39 4.59
CA ALA A 76 16.86 9.83 4.80
C ALA A 76 16.64 10.23 6.26
N GLY A 77 15.60 9.68 6.91
CA GLY A 77 15.34 9.91 8.34
C GLY A 77 16.41 9.32 9.26
N GLN A 78 17.21 8.37 8.74
CA GLN A 78 18.38 7.84 9.43
C GLN A 78 19.68 8.59 9.15
N ASN A 79 19.62 9.74 8.47
CA ASN A 79 20.77 10.56 8.10
C ASN A 79 21.82 9.80 7.23
N CYS A 80 21.37 8.84 6.42
CA CYS A 80 22.24 8.13 5.48
C CYS A 80 22.75 9.05 4.37
N LYS A 81 23.83 8.65 3.70
CA LYS A 81 24.38 9.40 2.56
C LYS A 81 23.43 9.31 1.36
N SER A 82 23.40 10.35 0.53
CA SER A 82 22.56 10.39 -0.67
C SER A 82 22.72 9.17 -1.58
N ILE A 83 23.94 8.65 -1.72
CA ILE A 83 24.21 7.45 -2.53
C ILE A 83 23.53 6.19 -1.96
N ASP A 84 23.46 6.04 -0.64
CA ASP A 84 22.82 4.89 0.01
C ASP A 84 21.29 5.00 -0.05
N ILE A 85 20.77 6.24 0.04
CA ILE A 85 19.34 6.56 -0.14
C ILE A 85 18.86 6.18 -1.54
N GLU A 86 19.58 6.60 -2.58
CA GLU A 86 19.21 6.27 -3.96
C GLU A 86 19.40 4.78 -4.26
N LEU A 87 20.48 4.17 -3.76
CA LEU A 87 20.70 2.73 -3.94
C LEU A 87 19.54 1.91 -3.34
N VAL A 88 19.16 2.13 -2.08
CA VAL A 88 18.08 1.35 -1.45
C VAL A 88 16.73 1.59 -2.14
N SER A 89 16.52 2.81 -2.64
CA SER A 89 15.34 3.16 -3.44
C SER A 89 15.27 2.33 -4.72
N ASP A 90 16.35 2.28 -5.50
CA ASP A 90 16.38 1.55 -6.77
C ASP A 90 16.26 0.04 -6.57
N LEU A 91 16.94 -0.52 -5.55
CA LEU A 91 16.78 -1.93 -5.19
C LEU A 91 15.32 -2.24 -4.79
N THR A 92 14.67 -1.34 -4.07
CA THR A 92 13.25 -1.47 -3.71
C THR A 92 12.34 -1.36 -4.94
N LYS A 93 12.63 -0.49 -5.91
CA LYS A 93 11.86 -0.44 -7.17
C LYS A 93 11.95 -1.75 -7.94
N ILE A 94 13.15 -2.32 -8.07
CA ILE A 94 13.37 -3.60 -8.74
C ILE A 94 12.54 -4.70 -8.05
N ALA A 95 12.61 -4.78 -6.72
CA ALA A 95 11.79 -5.72 -5.96
C ALA A 95 10.28 -5.49 -6.16
N GLY A 96 9.83 -4.24 -6.14
CA GLY A 96 8.43 -3.88 -6.32
C GLY A 96 7.88 -4.22 -7.71
N TYR A 97 8.66 -4.04 -8.77
CA TYR A 97 8.24 -4.46 -10.11
C TYR A 97 8.15 -5.98 -10.24
N LEU A 98 8.93 -6.74 -9.48
CA LEU A 98 9.10 -8.17 -9.70
C LEU A 98 8.43 -9.08 -8.66
N HIS A 99 7.87 -8.53 -7.59
CA HIS A 99 7.32 -9.32 -6.47
C HIS A 99 6.18 -10.27 -6.90
N ASP A 100 5.27 -9.80 -7.75
CA ASP A 100 4.09 -10.56 -8.22
C ASP A 100 4.29 -11.19 -9.62
N CYS A 101 5.53 -11.21 -10.18
CA CYS A 101 5.78 -11.64 -11.56
C CYS A 101 5.39 -13.09 -11.89
N GLU A 102 5.37 -13.98 -10.90
CA GLU A 102 4.91 -15.37 -11.06
C GLU A 102 3.50 -15.62 -10.52
N ARG A 103 2.81 -14.60 -10.03
CA ARG A 103 1.44 -14.74 -9.51
C ARG A 103 0.44 -15.18 -10.58
N GLU A 104 -0.54 -16.00 -10.20
CA GLU A 104 -1.62 -16.44 -11.08
C GLU A 104 -2.99 -16.12 -10.47
N ALA A 105 -4.01 -15.93 -11.33
CA ALA A 105 -5.38 -15.65 -10.87
C ALA A 105 -5.98 -16.77 -10.00
N THR A 106 -5.52 -18.02 -10.20
CA THR A 106 -6.01 -19.23 -9.52
C THR A 106 -5.08 -19.70 -8.40
N GLU A 107 -4.11 -18.86 -8.01
CA GLU A 107 -3.10 -19.16 -7.00
C GLU A 107 -3.71 -19.71 -5.71
N ARG A 108 -3.16 -20.83 -5.23
CA ARG A 108 -3.50 -21.45 -3.93
C ARG A 108 -2.31 -21.52 -2.98
N VAL A 109 -1.11 -21.31 -3.50
CA VAL A 109 0.16 -21.37 -2.77
C VAL A 109 0.84 -20.01 -2.95
N PRO A 110 1.37 -19.40 -1.89
CA PRO A 110 2.14 -18.15 -1.94
C PRO A 110 3.17 -18.13 -3.08
N HIS A 111 3.10 -17.11 -3.95
CA HIS A 111 3.92 -16.95 -5.14
C HIS A 111 5.29 -16.31 -4.89
N GLY A 112 5.53 -15.73 -3.70
CA GLY A 112 6.77 -15.01 -3.38
C GLY A 112 8.02 -15.86 -3.58
N GLU A 113 7.97 -17.16 -3.27
CA GLU A 113 9.08 -18.08 -3.55
C GLU A 113 9.33 -18.27 -5.05
N ALA A 114 8.27 -18.45 -5.84
CA ALA A 114 8.35 -18.63 -7.28
C ALA A 114 8.86 -17.36 -7.98
N SER A 115 8.36 -16.19 -7.58
CA SER A 115 8.84 -14.90 -8.07
C SER A 115 10.32 -14.69 -7.73
N ALA A 116 10.74 -14.98 -6.49
CA ALA A 116 12.14 -14.85 -6.09
C ALA A 116 13.07 -15.78 -6.89
N GLU A 117 12.64 -17.03 -7.13
CA GLU A 117 13.39 -18.00 -7.94
C GLU A 117 13.51 -17.55 -9.41
N PHE A 118 12.41 -17.05 -9.98
CA PHE A 118 12.42 -16.46 -11.32
C PHE A 118 13.43 -15.31 -11.44
N VAL A 119 13.39 -14.36 -10.49
CA VAL A 119 14.30 -13.20 -10.49
C VAL A 119 15.76 -13.62 -10.31
N LYS A 120 16.02 -14.60 -9.44
CA LYS A 120 17.35 -15.19 -9.27
C LYS A 120 17.87 -15.80 -10.57
N ASN A 121 17.08 -16.65 -11.21
CA ASN A 121 17.43 -17.27 -12.48
C ASN A 121 17.68 -16.22 -13.58
N TYR A 122 16.88 -15.16 -13.62
CA TYR A 122 17.08 -14.05 -14.55
C TYR A 122 18.42 -13.33 -14.30
N TRP A 123 18.74 -12.99 -13.04
CA TRP A 123 20.03 -12.37 -12.70
C TRP A 123 21.23 -13.27 -13.00
N GLU A 124 21.14 -14.58 -12.76
CA GLU A 124 22.23 -15.52 -13.01
C GLU A 124 22.56 -15.70 -14.50
N THR A 125 21.54 -15.61 -15.35
CA THR A 125 21.63 -15.85 -16.80
C THR A 125 21.78 -14.58 -17.64
N ASN A 126 21.39 -13.41 -17.10
CA ASN A 126 21.54 -12.12 -17.77
C ASN A 126 22.85 -11.43 -17.33
N THR A 127 23.87 -11.47 -18.19
CA THR A 127 25.19 -10.90 -17.91
C THR A 127 25.14 -9.42 -17.53
N THR A 128 24.25 -8.63 -18.16
CA THR A 128 24.08 -7.21 -17.85
C THR A 128 23.66 -7.00 -16.39
N TRP A 129 22.68 -7.77 -15.92
CA TRP A 129 22.21 -7.71 -14.53
C TRP A 129 23.29 -8.17 -13.56
N LYS A 130 23.95 -9.28 -13.88
CA LYS A 130 25.00 -9.87 -13.05
C LYS A 130 26.21 -8.96 -12.86
N GLU A 131 26.58 -8.22 -13.90
CA GLU A 131 27.68 -7.25 -13.85
C GLU A 131 27.27 -5.93 -13.17
N ALA A 132 26.03 -5.48 -13.36
CA ALA A 132 25.54 -4.22 -12.80
C ALA A 132 25.19 -4.30 -11.30
N ILE A 133 24.62 -5.42 -10.85
CA ILE A 133 24.17 -5.62 -9.47
C ILE A 133 25.01 -6.72 -8.82
N PRO A 134 25.96 -6.38 -7.93
CA PRO A 134 26.71 -7.38 -7.19
C PRO A 134 25.79 -8.14 -6.23
N PHE A 135 26.15 -9.38 -5.91
CA PHE A 135 25.32 -10.26 -5.08
C PHE A 135 24.88 -9.64 -3.75
N VAL A 136 25.75 -8.84 -3.10
CA VAL A 136 25.44 -8.14 -1.84
C VAL A 136 24.26 -7.15 -1.95
N HIS A 137 23.96 -6.64 -3.14
CA HIS A 137 22.79 -5.80 -3.40
C HIS A 137 21.62 -6.59 -3.98
N PHE A 138 21.91 -7.69 -4.68
CA PHE A 138 20.90 -8.55 -5.27
C PHE A 138 20.19 -9.44 -4.23
N GLU A 139 20.93 -10.00 -3.27
CA GLU A 139 20.38 -10.86 -2.20
C GLU A 139 19.23 -10.17 -1.43
N PRO A 140 19.36 -8.89 -1.01
CA PRO A 140 18.24 -8.17 -0.41
C PRO A 140 16.96 -8.11 -1.25
N ILE A 141 17.06 -8.05 -2.59
CA ILE A 141 15.90 -8.01 -3.49
C ILE A 141 15.15 -9.34 -3.43
N ILE A 142 15.86 -10.46 -3.60
CA ILE A 142 15.21 -11.78 -3.66
C ILE A 142 14.64 -12.20 -2.31
N GLU A 143 15.32 -11.89 -1.19
CA GLU A 143 14.84 -12.18 0.15
C GLU A 143 13.60 -11.33 0.50
N ALA A 144 13.58 -10.06 0.08
CA ALA A 144 12.40 -9.21 0.24
C ALA A 144 11.21 -9.73 -0.59
N ILE A 145 11.42 -10.10 -1.86
CA ILE A 145 10.38 -10.70 -2.70
C ILE A 145 9.87 -12.00 -2.07
N LYS A 146 10.76 -12.86 -1.57
CA LYS A 146 10.35 -14.12 -0.97
C LYS A 146 9.44 -13.94 0.25
N ALA A 147 9.70 -12.92 1.05
CA ALA A 147 9.00 -12.69 2.32
C ALA A 147 7.81 -11.73 2.22
N HIS A 148 7.61 -11.02 1.10
CA HIS A 148 6.69 -9.89 0.99
C HIS A 148 5.22 -10.22 1.32
N GLU A 149 4.82 -11.49 1.22
CA GLU A 149 3.47 -11.95 1.56
C GLU A 149 3.17 -11.90 3.07
N GLY A 150 4.22 -11.82 3.91
CA GLY A 150 4.13 -11.67 5.36
C GLY A 150 3.62 -10.30 5.83
N SER A 151 3.21 -10.22 7.09
CA SER A 151 2.86 -8.96 7.75
C SER A 151 4.10 -8.17 8.17
N PHE A 152 3.96 -6.88 8.50
CA PHE A 152 5.06 -6.09 9.08
C PHE A 152 5.72 -6.78 10.28
N LYS A 153 4.93 -7.46 11.13
CA LYS A 153 5.45 -8.21 12.27
C LYS A 153 6.32 -9.39 11.83
N ASP A 154 5.90 -10.11 10.79
CA ASP A 154 6.65 -11.24 10.26
C ASP A 154 8.00 -10.76 9.67
N ILE A 155 7.98 -9.68 8.89
CA ILE A 155 9.19 -9.05 8.36
C ILE A 155 10.11 -8.56 9.49
N SER A 156 9.58 -7.88 10.51
CA SER A 156 10.37 -7.44 11.66
C SER A 156 10.99 -8.60 12.44
N ASN A 157 10.28 -9.73 12.57
CA ASN A 157 10.83 -10.92 13.23
C ASN A 157 11.95 -11.57 12.41
N GLN A 158 11.82 -11.56 11.08
CA GLN A 158 12.77 -12.22 10.17
C GLN A 158 14.02 -11.38 9.91
N PHE A 159 13.86 -10.07 9.70
CA PHE A 159 14.94 -9.18 9.24
C PHE A 159 15.28 -8.05 10.23
N GLY A 160 14.60 -8.00 11.38
CA GLY A 160 14.81 -6.94 12.38
C GLY A 160 14.20 -5.60 11.98
N SER A 161 14.44 -4.56 12.78
CA SER A 161 13.92 -3.21 12.53
C SER A 161 14.56 -2.56 11.30
N PRO A 162 13.79 -1.83 10.47
CA PRO A 162 14.33 -1.04 9.36
C PRO A 162 14.97 0.28 9.83
N ILE A 163 14.73 0.66 11.10
CA ILE A 163 15.31 1.84 11.77
C ILE A 163 16.32 1.34 12.79
N GLN A 164 17.59 1.72 12.63
CA GLN A 164 18.67 1.42 13.58
C GLN A 164 19.19 2.70 14.22
N ASN A 165 19.27 2.70 15.56
CA ASN A 165 19.75 3.85 16.34
C ASN A 165 21.29 3.91 16.44
N ARG A 166 22.04 3.48 15.42
CA ARG A 166 23.51 3.43 15.47
C ARG A 166 24.19 3.75 14.13
N ASP A 167 25.18 4.64 14.19
CA ASP A 167 26.32 4.80 13.28
C ASP A 167 26.03 4.93 11.76
N GLY A 168 24.82 5.32 11.36
CA GLY A 168 24.46 5.60 9.97
C GLY A 168 24.56 4.39 9.02
N HIS A 169 24.61 3.16 9.54
CA HIS A 169 24.61 1.94 8.74
C HIS A 169 23.17 1.56 8.39
N LEU A 170 22.87 1.50 7.09
CA LEU A 170 21.55 1.16 6.60
C LEU A 170 21.37 -0.37 6.53
N PRO A 171 20.41 -0.98 7.24
CA PRO A 171 20.13 -2.41 7.08
C PRO A 171 19.34 -2.65 5.78
N PHE A 172 20.04 -2.69 4.64
CA PHE A 172 19.45 -2.76 3.30
C PHE A 172 18.29 -3.75 3.18
N LEU A 173 18.50 -5.02 3.57
CA LEU A 173 17.46 -6.04 3.51
C LEU A 173 16.22 -5.67 4.35
N SER A 174 16.40 -5.23 5.60
CA SER A 174 15.25 -4.85 6.43
C SER A 174 14.50 -3.66 5.85
N VAL A 175 15.21 -2.65 5.35
CA VAL A 175 14.59 -1.47 4.72
C VAL A 175 13.81 -1.87 3.47
N ILE A 176 14.42 -2.65 2.56
CA ILE A 176 13.77 -3.10 1.32
C ILE A 176 12.53 -3.94 1.66
N ALA A 177 12.65 -4.95 2.54
CA ALA A 177 11.54 -5.83 2.89
C ALA A 177 10.37 -5.08 3.54
N HIS A 178 10.63 -4.18 4.50
CA HIS A 178 9.56 -3.34 5.09
C HIS A 178 8.94 -2.40 4.07
N SER A 179 9.73 -1.87 3.15
CA SER A 179 9.26 -0.92 2.13
C SER A 179 8.37 -1.60 1.09
N ILE A 180 8.70 -2.82 0.67
CA ILE A 180 7.82 -3.60 -0.22
C ILE A 180 6.49 -3.91 0.45
N VAL A 181 6.52 -4.36 1.72
CA VAL A 181 5.28 -4.60 2.47
C VAL A 181 4.48 -3.32 2.68
N ALA A 182 5.13 -2.17 2.85
CA ALA A 182 4.45 -0.88 2.88
C ALA A 182 3.78 -0.55 1.53
N GLY A 183 4.49 -0.71 0.42
CA GLY A 183 3.92 -0.51 -0.91
C GLY A 183 2.69 -1.39 -1.16
N ASP A 184 2.83 -2.70 -0.99
CA ASP A 184 1.79 -3.71 -1.25
C ASP A 184 0.63 -3.65 -0.25
N LYS A 185 0.93 -3.75 1.05
CA LYS A 185 -0.10 -3.97 2.09
C LYS A 185 -0.57 -2.70 2.77
N ALA A 186 0.21 -1.62 2.73
CA ALA A 186 -0.16 -0.36 3.36
C ALA A 186 -0.78 0.59 2.34
N PHE A 187 -0.02 1.02 1.32
CA PHE A 187 -0.48 2.03 0.36
C PHE A 187 -1.49 1.49 -0.66
N GLU A 188 -1.25 0.32 -1.26
CA GLU A 188 -2.15 -0.27 -2.28
C GLU A 188 -3.43 -0.92 -1.69
N ALA A 189 -3.49 -1.10 -0.37
CA ALA A 189 -4.61 -1.74 0.32
C ALA A 189 -5.30 -0.85 1.38
N SER A 190 -4.93 0.44 1.45
CA SER A 190 -5.51 1.41 2.40
C SER A 190 -5.81 2.76 1.74
N GLY A 191 -6.19 3.77 2.53
CA GLY A 191 -6.43 5.12 2.05
C GLY A 191 -7.57 5.23 1.04
N TYR A 192 -7.41 6.09 0.03
CA TYR A 192 -8.41 6.25 -1.04
C TYR A 192 -8.45 5.05 -2.00
N ARG A 193 -7.29 4.42 -2.24
CA ARG A 193 -7.16 3.25 -3.14
C ARG A 193 -8.07 2.09 -2.72
N VAL A 194 -8.27 1.89 -1.41
CA VAL A 194 -9.14 0.81 -0.92
C VAL A 194 -10.62 1.07 -1.22
N LEU A 195 -11.06 2.33 -1.36
CA LEU A 195 -12.45 2.65 -1.69
C LEU A 195 -12.77 2.15 -3.10
N GLU A 196 -11.89 2.44 -4.05
CA GLU A 196 -11.98 1.98 -5.43
C GLU A 196 -11.91 0.45 -5.52
N ARG A 197 -10.87 -0.17 -4.93
CA ARG A 197 -10.70 -1.63 -4.98
C ARG A 197 -11.89 -2.35 -4.37
N ARG A 198 -12.51 -1.84 -3.30
CA ARG A 198 -13.70 -2.44 -2.70
C ARG A 198 -14.95 -2.22 -3.55
N ALA A 199 -15.16 -1.00 -4.04
CA ALA A 199 -16.30 -0.72 -4.91
C ALA A 199 -16.29 -1.65 -6.14
N PHE A 200 -15.12 -1.90 -6.72
CA PHE A 200 -14.98 -2.83 -7.83
C PHE A 200 -15.04 -4.31 -7.38
N PHE A 201 -14.12 -4.77 -6.52
CA PHE A 201 -14.02 -6.19 -6.20
C PHE A 201 -15.22 -6.71 -5.39
N VAL A 202 -15.67 -5.95 -4.40
CA VAL A 202 -16.79 -6.33 -3.54
C VAL A 202 -18.10 -5.93 -4.19
N GLY A 203 -18.22 -4.66 -4.60
CA GLY A 203 -19.44 -4.11 -5.20
C GLY A 203 -19.78 -4.74 -6.55
N LYS A 204 -18.80 -5.01 -7.42
CA LYS A 204 -19.00 -5.73 -8.69
C LYS A 204 -18.69 -7.21 -8.56
N GLU A 205 -17.42 -7.61 -8.54
CA GLU A 205 -17.04 -8.98 -8.88
C GLU A 205 -17.65 -10.03 -7.94
N ARG A 206 -17.59 -9.80 -6.62
CA ARG A 206 -18.16 -10.72 -5.63
C ARG A 206 -19.69 -10.71 -5.62
N THR A 207 -20.31 -9.56 -5.90
CA THR A 207 -21.78 -9.37 -5.90
C THR A 207 -22.42 -9.84 -7.21
N GLU A 208 -21.75 -9.71 -8.34
CA GLU A 208 -22.26 -10.13 -9.65
C GLU A 208 -22.12 -11.65 -9.83
N LYS A 209 -20.98 -12.22 -9.46
CA LYS A 209 -20.63 -13.61 -9.79
C LYS A 209 -19.91 -14.41 -8.70
N GLY A 210 -19.52 -13.77 -7.60
CA GLY A 210 -18.75 -14.42 -6.52
C GLY A 210 -19.60 -14.92 -5.36
N ASP A 211 -19.02 -14.91 -4.17
CA ASP A 211 -19.62 -15.42 -2.93
C ASP A 211 -20.76 -14.54 -2.37
N LEU A 212 -20.97 -13.34 -2.94
CA LEU A 212 -22.02 -12.41 -2.51
C LEU A 212 -23.23 -12.37 -3.46
N LYS A 213 -23.17 -13.08 -4.59
CA LYS A 213 -24.22 -13.05 -5.64
C LYS A 213 -25.60 -13.47 -5.15
N ASP A 214 -25.65 -14.40 -4.20
CA ASP A 214 -26.89 -14.93 -3.64
C ASP A 214 -27.32 -14.15 -2.37
N VAL A 215 -26.50 -13.19 -1.92
CA VAL A 215 -26.74 -12.37 -0.72
C VAL A 215 -27.31 -10.99 -1.08
N PHE A 216 -26.82 -10.42 -2.19
CA PHE A 216 -27.17 -9.08 -2.67
C PHE A 216 -27.45 -9.08 -4.17
N LYS A 217 -28.37 -8.22 -4.60
CA LYS A 217 -28.71 -8.00 -6.01
C LYS A 217 -27.73 -7.03 -6.66
N TYR A 218 -27.01 -7.48 -7.69
CA TYR A 218 -26.19 -6.61 -8.52
C TYR A 218 -27.04 -5.89 -9.60
N PRO A 219 -26.80 -4.60 -9.90
CA PRO A 219 -25.90 -3.68 -9.21
C PRO A 219 -26.55 -2.99 -7.99
N ASP A 220 -27.88 -3.04 -7.85
CA ASP A 220 -28.66 -2.20 -6.93
C ASP A 220 -28.22 -2.24 -5.46
N GLU A 221 -27.76 -3.40 -4.97
CA GLU A 221 -27.33 -3.61 -3.59
C GLU A 221 -25.79 -3.65 -3.43
N SER A 222 -25.02 -3.23 -4.44
CA SER A 222 -23.54 -3.19 -4.38
C SER A 222 -23.00 -2.32 -3.23
N HIS A 223 -23.72 -1.24 -2.90
CA HIS A 223 -23.38 -0.38 -1.78
C HIS A 223 -23.51 -1.09 -0.41
N LEU A 224 -24.46 -2.02 -0.28
CA LEU A 224 -24.62 -2.85 0.94
C LEU A 224 -23.48 -3.86 1.07
N SER A 225 -23.04 -4.46 -0.04
CA SER A 225 -21.91 -5.41 -0.01
C SER A 225 -20.61 -4.71 0.39
N VAL A 226 -20.36 -3.50 -0.14
CA VAL A 226 -19.22 -2.66 0.23
C VAL A 226 -19.29 -2.19 1.69
N LEU A 227 -20.49 -1.82 2.17
CA LEU A 227 -20.71 -1.48 3.58
C LEU A 227 -20.35 -2.64 4.51
N GLY A 228 -20.77 -3.86 4.18
CA GLY A 228 -20.47 -5.08 4.94
C GLY A 228 -18.97 -5.39 5.01
N GLU A 229 -18.26 -5.38 3.88
CA GLU A 229 -16.81 -5.59 3.87
C GLU A 229 -16.07 -4.47 4.62
N THR A 230 -16.50 -3.21 4.46
CA THR A 230 -15.88 -2.07 5.16
C THR A 230 -16.03 -2.21 6.67
N MET A 231 -17.19 -2.64 7.15
CA MET A 231 -17.42 -2.94 8.57
C MET A 231 -16.49 -4.06 9.06
N ILE A 232 -16.41 -5.20 8.36
CA ILE A 232 -15.49 -6.29 8.75
C ILE A 232 -14.04 -5.79 8.86
N ARG A 233 -13.62 -4.94 7.92
CA ARG A 233 -12.23 -4.47 7.84
C ARG A 233 -11.86 -3.55 9.00
N LEU A 234 -12.72 -2.58 9.29
CA LEU A 234 -12.52 -1.65 10.40
C LEU A 234 -12.41 -2.38 11.73
N TYR A 235 -13.27 -3.38 11.97
CA TYR A 235 -13.33 -4.09 13.25
C TYR A 235 -12.33 -5.25 13.38
N ALA A 236 -12.02 -5.98 12.32
CA ALA A 236 -11.33 -7.28 12.46
C ALA A 236 -10.03 -7.45 11.67
N ARG A 237 -9.70 -6.58 10.70
CA ARG A 237 -8.60 -6.88 9.76
C ARG A 237 -7.42 -5.91 9.80
N ASN A 238 -7.66 -4.61 9.99
CA ASN A 238 -6.59 -3.62 9.87
C ASN A 238 -6.38 -2.76 11.13
N PRO A 239 -6.33 -3.30 12.37
CA PRO A 239 -6.18 -2.44 13.55
C PRO A 239 -4.91 -1.57 13.46
N ILE A 240 -5.02 -0.28 13.80
CA ILE A 240 -3.92 0.70 13.68
C ILE A 240 -2.66 0.26 14.44
N ASP A 241 -2.84 -0.47 15.54
CA ASP A 241 -1.75 -1.00 16.37
C ASP A 241 -0.84 -2.02 15.68
N THR A 242 -1.26 -2.61 14.54
CA THR A 242 -0.41 -3.56 13.80
C THR A 242 0.58 -2.88 12.88
N TYR A 243 0.46 -1.57 12.65
CA TYR A 243 1.40 -0.82 11.84
C TYR A 243 2.61 -0.37 12.67
N PRO A 244 3.82 -0.36 12.08
CA PRO A 244 5.00 0.17 12.74
C PRO A 244 4.82 1.66 13.04
N ASN A 245 5.50 2.18 14.07
CA ASN A 245 5.31 3.56 14.54
C ASN A 245 5.45 4.60 13.42
N TRP A 246 6.44 4.44 12.54
CA TRP A 246 6.69 5.32 11.39
C TRP A 246 5.59 5.31 10.31
N LEU A 247 4.63 4.36 10.36
CA LEU A 247 3.41 4.37 9.55
C LEU A 247 2.14 4.73 10.32
N LYS A 248 2.17 4.82 11.64
CA LYS A 248 0.96 5.06 12.44
C LYS A 248 0.21 6.34 12.06
N PRO A 249 0.86 7.48 11.73
CA PRO A 249 0.14 8.66 11.26
C PRO A 249 -0.64 8.39 9.97
N PHE A 250 -0.05 7.67 9.01
CA PHE A 250 -0.73 7.25 7.79
C PHE A 250 -1.87 6.27 8.07
N ALA A 251 -1.64 5.28 8.94
CA ALA A 251 -2.67 4.32 9.32
C ALA A 251 -3.90 5.01 9.91
N GLN A 252 -3.72 6.08 10.71
CA GLN A 252 -4.83 6.89 11.20
C GLN A 252 -5.57 7.61 10.06
N GLU A 253 -4.87 8.25 9.11
CA GLU A 253 -5.48 8.90 7.95
C GLU A 253 -6.25 7.91 7.07
N TRP A 254 -5.68 6.73 6.83
CA TRP A 254 -6.31 5.68 6.04
C TRP A 254 -7.56 5.10 6.71
N HIS A 255 -7.54 4.99 8.03
CA HIS A 255 -8.73 4.60 8.79
C HIS A 255 -9.80 5.67 8.70
N ALA A 256 -9.42 6.94 8.89
CA ALA A 256 -10.31 8.09 8.75
C ALA A 256 -11.05 8.09 7.39
N ILE A 257 -10.35 7.88 6.27
CA ILE A 257 -10.96 7.80 4.93
C ILE A 257 -12.00 6.66 4.85
N GLN A 258 -11.69 5.49 5.42
CA GLN A 258 -12.63 4.38 5.47
C GLN A 258 -13.84 4.66 6.38
N TYR A 259 -13.65 5.38 7.49
CA TYR A 259 -14.74 5.82 8.37
C TYR A 259 -15.68 6.79 7.66
N GLN A 260 -15.15 7.71 6.86
CA GLN A 260 -15.97 8.63 6.08
C GLN A 260 -16.88 7.89 5.10
N LEU A 261 -16.32 6.94 4.33
CA LEU A 261 -17.12 6.08 3.44
C LEU A 261 -18.15 5.27 4.25
N TYR A 262 -17.71 4.64 5.34
CA TYR A 262 -18.56 3.82 6.20
C TYR A 262 -19.74 4.61 6.78
N LYS A 263 -19.48 5.80 7.32
CA LYS A 263 -20.50 6.72 7.86
C LYS A 263 -21.47 7.19 6.77
N GLY A 264 -20.95 7.53 5.59
CA GLY A 264 -21.79 7.93 4.45
C GLY A 264 -22.72 6.80 4.00
N LEU A 265 -22.20 5.58 3.85
CA LEU A 265 -23.00 4.42 3.49
C LEU A 265 -24.05 4.07 4.56
N LEU A 266 -23.68 4.07 5.84
CA LEU A 266 -24.63 3.89 6.96
C LEU A 266 -25.75 4.93 6.94
N THR A 267 -25.38 6.19 6.69
CA THR A 267 -26.33 7.29 6.62
C THR A 267 -27.30 7.11 5.46
N TYR A 268 -26.79 6.74 4.28
CA TYR A 268 -27.62 6.51 3.09
C TYR A 268 -28.65 5.39 3.32
N VAL A 269 -28.26 4.29 3.95
CA VAL A 269 -29.16 3.15 4.22
C VAL A 269 -29.97 3.31 5.52
N GLU A 270 -29.87 4.46 6.19
CA GLU A 270 -30.56 4.78 7.44
C GLU A 270 -30.30 3.75 8.56
N PHE A 271 -29.04 3.29 8.65
CA PHE A 271 -28.58 2.38 9.69
C PHE A 271 -27.67 3.07 10.69
N ASP A 272 -27.79 2.69 11.97
CA ASP A 272 -26.69 2.81 12.92
C ASP A 272 -25.78 1.56 12.83
N GLU A 273 -24.63 1.58 13.51
CA GLU A 273 -23.66 0.48 13.47
C GLU A 273 -24.26 -0.85 13.93
N ILE A 274 -25.15 -0.84 14.93
CA ILE A 274 -25.74 -2.04 15.51
C ILE A 274 -26.80 -2.63 14.58
N LYS A 275 -27.67 -1.79 14.03
CA LYS A 275 -28.69 -2.17 13.04
C LYS A 275 -28.03 -2.74 11.78
N ALA A 276 -26.95 -2.12 11.31
CA ALA A 276 -26.17 -2.65 10.20
C ALA A 276 -25.53 -4.01 10.52
N ALA A 277 -24.93 -4.15 11.71
CA ALA A 277 -24.33 -5.42 12.12
C ALA A 277 -25.36 -6.55 12.28
N GLN A 278 -26.55 -6.25 12.81
CA GLN A 278 -27.68 -7.19 12.86
C GLN A 278 -28.13 -7.59 11.46
N PHE A 279 -28.22 -6.64 10.53
CA PHE A 279 -28.59 -6.88 9.14
C PHE A 279 -27.60 -7.86 8.47
N PHE A 280 -26.29 -7.63 8.57
CA PHE A 280 -25.29 -8.49 7.94
C PHE A 280 -25.20 -9.89 8.57
N LEU A 281 -25.40 -9.99 9.90
CA LEU A 281 -25.52 -11.28 10.58
C LEU A 281 -26.74 -12.06 10.07
N GLY A 282 -27.90 -11.40 9.95
CA GLY A 282 -29.13 -12.01 9.44
C GLY A 282 -29.06 -12.43 7.97
N LYS A 283 -28.35 -11.64 7.15
CA LYS A 283 -28.05 -11.95 5.74
C LYS A 283 -26.99 -13.03 5.56
N LYS A 284 -26.37 -13.52 6.65
CA LYS A 284 -25.25 -14.48 6.63
C LYS A 284 -24.11 -13.99 5.74
N PHE A 285 -23.75 -12.71 5.85
CA PHE A 285 -22.65 -12.14 5.09
C PHE A 285 -21.35 -12.94 5.37
N PRO A 286 -20.59 -13.37 4.34
CA PRO A 286 -19.38 -14.16 4.53
C PRO A 286 -18.40 -13.53 5.52
N LYS A 287 -17.94 -14.31 6.50
CA LYS A 287 -17.03 -13.88 7.59
C LYS A 287 -17.66 -12.89 8.58
N PHE A 288 -18.98 -12.70 8.55
CA PHE A 288 -19.74 -11.96 9.55
C PHE A 288 -20.40 -12.92 10.52
N ASP A 289 -19.80 -13.12 11.70
CA ASP A 289 -20.26 -14.07 12.71
C ASP A 289 -20.71 -13.37 14.01
N GLN A 290 -21.24 -14.15 14.96
CA GLN A 290 -21.69 -13.65 16.26
C GLN A 290 -20.56 -12.96 17.04
N LYS A 291 -19.32 -13.46 16.91
CA LYS A 291 -18.16 -12.89 17.60
C LYS A 291 -17.86 -11.49 17.09
N LEU A 292 -17.87 -11.28 15.77
CA LEU A 292 -17.71 -9.96 15.17
C LEU A 292 -18.84 -9.02 15.58
N PHE A 293 -20.07 -9.51 15.59
CA PHE A 293 -21.22 -8.73 16.03
C PHE A 293 -21.09 -8.25 17.49
N ASP A 294 -20.67 -9.14 18.39
CA ASP A 294 -20.45 -8.80 19.80
C ASP A 294 -19.28 -7.80 19.96
N GLN A 295 -18.23 -7.93 19.13
CA GLN A 295 -17.15 -6.95 19.08
C GLN A 295 -17.65 -5.57 18.63
N ILE A 296 -18.52 -5.51 17.61
CA ILE A 296 -19.09 -4.26 17.11
C ILE A 296 -19.93 -3.57 18.19
N LYS A 297 -20.75 -4.34 18.91
CA LYS A 297 -21.53 -3.84 20.05
C LYS A 297 -20.67 -3.19 21.13
N LEU A 298 -19.53 -3.79 21.42
CA LEU A 298 -18.61 -3.31 22.44
C LEU A 298 -17.85 -2.06 21.99
N GLN A 299 -17.34 -2.07 20.76
CA GLN A 299 -16.46 -1.02 20.28
C GLN A 299 -17.24 0.19 19.76
N GLN A 300 -18.25 0.02 18.89
CA GLN A 300 -19.02 1.11 18.28
C GLN A 300 -18.11 2.23 17.77
N HIS A 301 -17.43 1.97 16.66
CA HIS A 301 -16.33 2.80 16.22
C HIS A 301 -16.72 4.26 16.01
N LEU A 302 -17.93 4.54 15.54
CA LEU A 302 -18.36 5.93 15.33
C LEU A 302 -18.67 6.68 16.65
N SER A 303 -18.75 5.98 17.78
CA SER A 303 -18.92 6.61 19.10
C SER A 303 -17.67 7.36 19.59
N GLY A 304 -16.51 7.11 18.98
CA GLY A 304 -15.22 7.69 19.40
C GLY A 304 -14.68 7.17 20.74
N LYS A 305 -15.33 6.17 21.36
CA LYS A 305 -14.95 5.62 22.68
C LYS A 305 -14.02 4.40 22.60
N TYR A 306 -13.90 3.78 21.43
CA TYR A 306 -13.20 2.50 21.27
C TYR A 306 -11.67 2.60 21.20
N PHE A 307 -11.14 3.80 21.04
CA PHE A 307 -9.71 4.03 20.95
C PHE A 307 -9.31 5.19 21.86
N ASP A 308 -8.05 5.15 22.29
CA ASP A 308 -7.46 6.23 23.04
C ASP A 308 -7.22 7.43 22.12
N LYS A 309 -8.00 8.49 22.30
CA LYS A 309 -7.89 9.74 21.53
C LYS A 309 -6.50 10.39 21.69
N ALA A 310 -5.86 10.23 22.85
CA ALA A 310 -4.51 10.75 23.06
C ALA A 310 -3.47 9.94 22.27
N LYS A 311 -3.70 8.63 22.11
CA LYS A 311 -2.85 7.75 21.30
C LYS A 311 -3.06 7.93 19.79
N TYR A 312 -4.28 8.26 19.36
CA TYR A 312 -4.64 8.40 17.94
C TYR A 312 -5.34 9.74 17.63
N PRO A 313 -4.61 10.87 17.75
CA PRO A 313 -5.20 12.19 17.64
C PRO A 313 -5.74 12.52 16.24
N ILE A 314 -5.13 12.00 15.18
CA ILE A 314 -5.56 12.26 13.80
C ILE A 314 -6.94 11.61 13.57
N LEU A 315 -7.08 10.36 14.01
CA LEU A 315 -8.36 9.64 13.89
C LEU A 315 -9.44 10.22 14.81
N ALA A 316 -9.07 10.62 16.04
CA ALA A 316 -9.97 11.31 16.96
C ALA A 316 -10.58 12.55 16.34
N SER A 317 -9.71 13.42 15.80
CA SER A 317 -10.14 14.67 15.16
C SER A 317 -11.10 14.41 14.00
N GLU A 318 -10.87 13.37 13.21
CA GLU A 318 -11.75 13.07 12.09
C GLU A 318 -13.12 12.53 12.53
N ILE A 319 -13.16 11.64 13.51
CA ILE A 319 -14.43 11.10 14.03
C ILE A 319 -15.25 12.22 14.70
N ASP A 320 -14.59 13.12 15.42
CA ASP A 320 -15.27 14.27 16.04
C ASP A 320 -15.88 15.18 14.96
N LYS A 321 -15.12 15.52 13.90
CA LYS A 321 -15.66 16.26 12.74
C LYS A 321 -16.87 15.57 12.10
N LEU A 322 -16.78 14.25 11.86
CA LEU A 322 -17.88 13.48 11.26
C LEU A 322 -19.15 13.50 12.12
N ASN A 323 -19.02 13.60 13.43
CA ASN A 323 -20.15 13.68 14.36
C ASN A 323 -20.71 15.11 14.49
N GLU A 324 -19.90 16.14 14.22
CA GLU A 324 -20.30 17.55 14.23
C GLU A 324 -20.88 18.05 12.89
N MET A 325 -20.82 17.23 11.84
CA MET A 325 -21.32 17.58 10.50
C MET A 325 -22.79 18.00 10.51
N LEU A 326 -23.09 19.10 9.81
CA LEU A 326 -24.45 19.59 9.61
C LEU A 326 -25.25 18.67 8.66
N GLU A 327 -26.59 18.74 8.71
CA GLU A 327 -27.45 17.85 7.91
C GLU A 327 -27.18 17.96 6.40
N SER A 328 -26.89 19.16 5.89
CA SER A 328 -26.53 19.38 4.48
C SER A 328 -25.24 18.64 4.09
N GLU A 329 -24.25 18.60 5.00
CA GLU A 329 -22.97 17.92 4.75
C GLU A 329 -23.10 16.41 4.91
N LYS A 330 -23.94 15.97 5.85
CA LYS A 330 -24.28 14.57 6.06
C LYS A 330 -25.00 13.98 4.83
N SER A 331 -25.93 14.73 4.24
CA SER A 331 -26.59 14.36 2.99
C SER A 331 -25.59 14.30 1.82
N ASP A 332 -24.67 15.27 1.72
CA ASP A 332 -23.61 15.26 0.71
C ASP A 332 -22.71 14.02 0.85
N LEU A 333 -22.28 13.69 2.07
CA LEU A 333 -21.44 12.52 2.33
C LEU A 333 -22.15 11.21 2.00
N ALA A 334 -23.44 11.09 2.35
CA ALA A 334 -24.25 9.91 2.05
C ALA A 334 -24.38 9.69 0.53
N SER A 335 -24.81 10.72 -0.20
CA SER A 335 -24.93 10.68 -1.66
C SER A 335 -23.58 10.45 -2.33
N SER A 336 -22.52 11.11 -1.86
CA SER A 336 -21.16 10.94 -2.40
C SER A 336 -20.65 9.51 -2.21
N SER A 337 -20.90 8.91 -1.05
CA SER A 337 -20.47 7.55 -0.73
C SER A 337 -21.20 6.51 -1.57
N LEU A 338 -22.52 6.65 -1.71
CA LEU A 338 -23.30 5.81 -2.61
C LEU A 338 -22.79 5.94 -4.05
N ASN A 339 -22.75 7.17 -4.57
CA ASN A 339 -22.39 7.42 -5.96
C ASN A 339 -20.98 6.93 -6.25
N LEU A 340 -20.01 7.13 -5.35
CA LEU A 340 -18.67 6.58 -5.51
C LEU A 340 -18.70 5.06 -5.74
N VAL A 341 -19.41 4.33 -4.88
CA VAL A 341 -19.50 2.87 -5.00
C VAL A 341 -20.18 2.47 -6.29
N MET A 342 -21.34 3.07 -6.58
CA MET A 342 -22.15 2.69 -7.74
C MET A 342 -21.45 3.04 -9.06
N SER A 343 -20.82 4.22 -9.15
CA SER A 343 -20.10 4.66 -10.35
C SER A 343 -18.91 3.79 -10.71
N ILE A 344 -18.29 3.12 -9.72
CA ILE A 344 -17.18 2.17 -9.94
C ILE A 344 -17.70 0.75 -10.17
N ALA A 345 -18.70 0.31 -9.40
CA ALA A 345 -19.20 -1.07 -9.44
C ALA A 345 -19.83 -1.45 -10.79
N ILE A 346 -20.32 -0.50 -11.56
CA ILE A 346 -20.95 -0.77 -12.87
C ILE A 346 -19.96 -0.82 -14.05
N GLN A 347 -18.69 -0.44 -13.83
CA GLN A 347 -17.69 -0.31 -14.90
C GLN A 347 -17.00 -1.64 -15.17
N GLU A 348 -16.40 -1.83 -16.34
CA GLU A 348 -15.65 -3.06 -16.68
C GLU A 348 -14.29 -3.14 -15.98
N SER A 349 -13.74 -2.00 -15.60
CA SER A 349 -12.49 -1.90 -14.86
C SER A 349 -12.47 -0.66 -13.94
N PRO A 350 -11.62 -0.65 -12.90
CA PRO A 350 -11.39 0.57 -12.13
C PRO A 350 -10.84 1.73 -12.99
N GLU A 351 -10.03 1.43 -14.02
CA GLU A 351 -9.49 2.40 -15.00
C GLU A 351 -10.60 3.13 -15.73
N GLU A 352 -11.59 2.38 -16.22
CA GLU A 352 -12.74 2.96 -16.91
C GLU A 352 -13.55 3.88 -16.00
N ALA A 353 -13.69 3.53 -14.72
CA ALA A 353 -14.36 4.39 -13.74
C ALA A 353 -13.65 5.73 -13.58
N ILE A 354 -12.32 5.72 -13.51
CA ILE A 354 -11.49 6.93 -13.40
C ILE A 354 -11.58 7.77 -14.69
N GLU A 355 -11.45 7.14 -15.86
CA GLU A 355 -11.54 7.85 -17.13
C GLU A 355 -12.92 8.46 -17.37
N THR A 356 -13.98 7.78 -16.91
CA THR A 356 -15.33 8.33 -16.92
C THR A 356 -15.43 9.55 -16.02
N TYR A 357 -14.90 9.47 -14.78
CA TYR A 357 -14.89 10.60 -13.85
C TYR A 357 -14.12 11.81 -14.41
N LYS A 358 -12.91 11.61 -14.95
CA LYS A 358 -12.08 12.69 -15.53
C LYS A 358 -12.75 13.44 -16.68
N LYS A 359 -13.67 12.78 -17.40
CA LYS A 359 -14.43 13.38 -18.51
C LYS A 359 -15.67 14.15 -18.04
N LEU A 360 -16.08 13.99 -16.78
CA LEU A 360 -17.16 14.80 -16.23
C LEU A 360 -16.68 16.25 -16.14
N THR A 361 -17.37 17.16 -16.82
CA THR A 361 -17.06 18.60 -16.81
C THR A 361 -18.13 19.43 -16.11
N THR A 362 -19.37 18.95 -16.05
CA THR A 362 -20.51 19.52 -15.30
C THR A 362 -21.46 18.40 -14.87
N GLY A 363 -22.26 18.61 -13.81
CA GLY A 363 -23.32 17.66 -13.41
C GLY A 363 -23.56 17.58 -11.90
N GLU A 364 -24.66 16.92 -11.49
CA GLU A 364 -25.06 16.77 -10.07
C GLU A 364 -23.97 16.08 -9.24
N LEU A 365 -23.31 15.05 -9.78
CA LEU A 365 -22.20 14.37 -9.10
C LEU A 365 -21.03 15.29 -8.79
N LEU A 366 -20.68 16.21 -9.69
CA LEU A 366 -19.58 17.17 -9.48
C LEU A 366 -19.96 18.30 -8.52
N SER A 367 -21.26 18.48 -8.26
CA SER A 367 -21.72 19.41 -7.22
C SER A 367 -21.56 18.84 -5.81
N LEU A 368 -21.37 17.52 -5.69
CA LEU A 368 -21.14 16.84 -4.42
C LEU A 368 -19.68 16.98 -3.99
N LYS A 369 -19.43 17.69 -2.88
CA LYS A 369 -18.07 18.03 -2.43
C LYS A 369 -17.27 16.78 -2.06
N ASN A 370 -17.89 15.83 -1.36
CA ASN A 370 -17.18 14.62 -0.95
C ASN A 370 -16.93 13.66 -2.11
N TYR A 371 -17.79 13.65 -3.13
CA TYR A 371 -17.62 12.79 -4.30
C TYR A 371 -16.34 13.14 -5.06
N GLY A 372 -16.15 14.44 -5.36
CA GLY A 372 -14.92 14.90 -6.02
C GLY A 372 -13.67 14.60 -5.18
N ARG A 373 -13.73 14.88 -3.88
CA ARG A 373 -12.62 14.57 -2.94
C ARG A 373 -12.24 13.09 -2.94
N PHE A 374 -13.21 12.17 -2.98
CA PHE A 374 -12.92 10.74 -3.03
C PHE A 374 -12.22 10.34 -4.33
N PHE A 375 -12.73 10.78 -5.48
CA PHE A 375 -12.14 10.45 -6.77
C PHE A 375 -10.78 11.09 -6.98
N ASP A 376 -10.60 12.37 -6.63
CA ASP A 376 -9.31 13.05 -6.72
C ASP A 376 -8.28 12.34 -5.83
N GLY A 377 -8.69 11.90 -4.65
CA GLY A 377 -7.89 11.07 -3.76
C GLY A 377 -7.53 9.72 -4.39
N ILE A 378 -8.47 9.04 -5.03
CA ILE A 378 -8.23 7.77 -5.75
C ILE A 378 -7.24 7.98 -6.89
N ILE A 379 -7.42 9.02 -7.70
CA ILE A 379 -6.55 9.34 -8.83
C ILE A 379 -5.13 9.63 -8.33
N ALA A 380 -4.98 10.47 -7.29
CA ALA A 380 -3.68 10.76 -6.71
C ALA A 380 -2.96 9.50 -6.20
N TYR A 381 -3.71 8.59 -5.55
CA TYR A 381 -3.21 7.29 -5.08
C TYR A 381 -2.97 6.27 -6.19
N ARG A 382 -3.57 6.43 -7.37
CA ARG A 382 -3.37 5.47 -8.46
C ARG A 382 -2.24 5.90 -9.38
N GLU A 383 -2.21 7.18 -9.69
CA GLU A 383 -1.21 7.78 -10.58
C GLU A 383 0.11 8.04 -9.86
N GLY A 384 0.13 7.96 -8.52
CA GLY A 384 1.35 8.19 -7.75
C GLY A 384 1.91 9.59 -7.99
N THR A 385 1.06 10.61 -7.92
CA THR A 385 1.46 11.99 -8.22
C THR A 385 2.69 12.40 -7.41
N GLU A 386 3.58 13.19 -8.01
CA GLU A 386 4.82 13.62 -7.36
C GLU A 386 4.56 14.25 -5.99
N GLU A 387 3.49 15.03 -5.85
CA GLU A 387 3.05 15.63 -4.59
C GLU A 387 2.71 14.57 -3.54
N PHE A 388 1.97 13.53 -3.92
CA PHE A 388 1.59 12.47 -2.99
C PHE A 388 2.81 11.64 -2.56
N VAL A 389 3.68 11.29 -3.50
CA VAL A 389 4.94 10.58 -3.21
C VAL A 389 5.82 11.40 -2.27
N LYS A 390 5.95 12.70 -2.50
CA LYS A 390 6.70 13.60 -1.62
C LYS A 390 6.11 13.66 -0.22
N LYS A 391 4.78 13.68 -0.10
CA LYS A 391 4.10 13.64 1.21
C LYS A 391 4.38 12.34 1.98
N ILE A 392 4.48 11.20 1.28
CA ILE A 392 4.93 9.93 1.89
C ILE A 392 6.33 10.09 2.47
N GLU A 393 7.25 10.61 1.65
CA GLU A 393 8.65 10.75 2.04
C GLU A 393 8.83 11.68 3.24
N GLU A 394 8.21 12.86 3.22
CA GLU A 394 8.31 13.85 4.28
C GLU A 394 7.79 13.31 5.61
N LYS A 395 6.61 12.68 5.61
CA LYS A 395 6.00 12.20 6.85
C LYS A 395 6.73 11.02 7.45
N ILE A 396 7.11 10.02 6.65
CA ILE A 396 7.87 8.86 7.16
C ILE A 396 9.22 9.34 7.69
N LYS A 397 9.90 10.23 6.96
CA LYS A 397 11.18 10.81 7.39
C LYS A 397 11.06 11.45 8.77
N VAL A 398 10.07 12.32 8.98
CA VAL A 398 9.86 13.01 10.28
C VAL A 398 9.62 12.01 11.41
N GLU A 399 8.82 10.96 11.18
CA GLU A 399 8.58 9.94 12.20
C GLU A 399 9.83 9.12 12.53
N VAL A 400 10.68 8.85 11.53
CA VAL A 400 11.96 8.17 11.72
C VAL A 400 12.91 9.05 12.51
N GLU A 401 13.03 10.34 12.17
CA GLU A 401 13.86 11.33 12.89
C GLU A 401 13.43 11.45 14.36
N ASN A 402 12.13 11.41 14.64
CA ASN A 402 11.59 11.44 16.01
C ASN A 402 11.78 10.13 16.79
N SER A 403 12.12 9.03 16.11
CA SER A 403 12.32 7.70 16.72
C SER A 403 13.78 7.41 17.07
N GLN A 404 14.71 8.28 16.65
CA GLN A 404 16.14 8.23 16.99
C GLN A 404 16.39 8.90 18.34
#